data_AF-A0AAV9UIJ8-F1
#
_entry.id   AF-A0AAV9UIJ8-F1
#
_cell.length_a   1.000
_cell.length_b   1.000
_cell.length_c   1.000
_cell.angle_alpha   90.00
_cell.angle_beta   90.00
_cell.angle_gamma   90.00
#
_symmetry.space_group_name_H-M   'P 1'
#
loop_
_entity.id
_entity.type
_entity.pdbx_description
1 polymer ?
#
loop_
_entity_poly.entity_id
_entity_poly.type
_entity_poly.pdbx_seq_one_letter_code
_entity_poly.pdbx_strand_id
1 'polypeptide(L)'
;MMSPTSPLHVAAQEARWQDLSSSHPIPDKNGEWVPEKGYQKHSNPLRKHLFVNSGASSVNIGRYIGQSQSRNCHKHKKLQRFTYSVIGVLSAIIILVGYFAFNRVRVPAELNTNSQIPIDEHIASKSQQALQQRATSDQTNIIIPAYFGPENTTSWGRVISQISKFNNVLGFTIIINPSNGPGTTTEVTRYATLIESLAKFNNVNILGYVHQTWGRRDITSDVDTWISYFPGKLDGFFLDEMPSVKSSSNLSAVSNNNAYIKKKAKSYFRNNRSPLIVQNPGTEADASFYSLSYNQDVTIVLENKDDYLSEWIKLDRASGTKDPSELGMILLSVVDNEMSSAVKTMLAYSRYIFATSFDEAQAYTSIPSNWGKFVSAAYKYGGAGSPTKVTSTRASSTKTATKNRSKGSKTLTTKRKFPTTAAHKKGSSSPS
;
A
#
# COMPACT_ATOMS: atom_id res chain seq x y z
N MET A 1 -35.11 -10.36 47.64
CA MET A 1 -35.03 -11.20 48.85
C MET A 1 -33.97 -12.26 48.62
N MET A 2 -32.92 -12.20 49.44
CA MET A 2 -31.95 -13.23 49.87
C MET A 2 -31.38 -14.28 48.89
N SER A 3 -30.06 -14.14 48.70
CA SER A 3 -29.00 -15.05 48.23
C SER A 3 -28.79 -16.30 49.14
N PRO A 4 -27.67 -17.08 49.04
CA PRO A 4 -27.09 -17.82 47.90
C PRO A 4 -26.60 -19.25 48.29
N THR A 5 -26.24 -20.10 47.31
CA THR A 5 -25.23 -21.17 47.49
C THR A 5 -24.22 -21.19 46.34
N SER A 6 -22.98 -21.50 46.71
CA SER A 6 -21.71 -21.28 46.01
C SER A 6 -21.26 -22.43 45.08
N PRO A 7 -20.17 -22.24 44.28
CA PRO A 7 -19.89 -22.95 43.04
C PRO A 7 -18.77 -24.01 43.12
N LEU A 8 -18.92 -25.11 42.40
CA LEU A 8 -17.87 -26.10 42.09
C LEU A 8 -18.16 -26.71 40.71
N HIS A 9 -17.42 -26.35 39.65
CA HIS A 9 -17.15 -27.18 38.46
C HIS A 9 -16.37 -26.41 37.38
N VAL A 10 -15.10 -26.10 37.63
CA VAL A 10 -14.09 -25.88 36.57
C VAL A 10 -12.74 -26.35 37.12
N ALA A 11 -12.43 -27.64 36.94
CA ALA A 11 -11.07 -28.21 37.04
C ALA A 11 -11.14 -29.75 36.92
N ALA A 12 -11.38 -30.27 35.71
CA ALA A 12 -11.12 -31.68 35.40
C ALA A 12 -11.27 -31.95 33.88
N GLN A 13 -10.38 -31.39 33.04
CA GLN A 13 -10.05 -31.99 31.73
C GLN A 13 -8.80 -31.39 31.04
N GLU A 14 -7.77 -31.02 31.80
CA GLU A 14 -6.42 -30.78 31.29
C GLU A 14 -5.44 -31.73 31.98
N ALA A 15 -5.45 -33.00 31.56
CA ALA A 15 -4.47 -34.01 31.95
C ALA A 15 -4.37 -35.11 30.88
N ARG A 16 -3.93 -34.72 29.68
CA ARG A 16 -3.32 -35.61 28.68
C ARG A 16 -2.69 -34.71 27.61
N TRP A 17 -1.47 -35.05 27.18
CA TRP A 17 -0.57 -34.26 26.31
C TRP A 17 0.46 -33.37 27.04
N GLN A 18 1.18 -33.96 27.98
CA GLN A 18 2.61 -33.68 28.17
C GLN A 18 3.34 -35.02 28.27
N ASP A 19 3.70 -35.59 27.13
CA ASP A 19 4.85 -36.49 27.01
C ASP A 19 5.15 -36.64 25.52
N LEU A 20 6.31 -36.14 25.07
CA LEU A 20 7.05 -36.45 23.84
C LEU A 20 8.10 -35.35 23.60
N SER A 21 9.10 -35.32 24.48
CA SER A 21 10.41 -34.74 24.17
C SER A 21 11.50 -35.68 24.71
N SER A 22 11.81 -36.73 23.95
CA SER A 22 12.95 -37.60 24.22
C SER A 22 13.67 -37.94 22.92
N SER A 23 14.55 -37.03 22.52
CA SER A 23 15.61 -37.29 21.55
C SER A 23 16.48 -38.47 22.02
N HIS A 24 16.38 -39.60 21.32
CA HIS A 24 17.30 -40.73 21.47
C HIS A 24 18.45 -40.57 20.46
N PRO A 25 19.72 -40.83 20.85
CA PRO A 25 20.84 -40.84 19.92
C PRO A 25 20.86 -42.11 19.06
N ILE A 26 21.28 -41.96 17.81
CA ILE A 26 21.44 -43.02 16.80
C ILE A 26 22.85 -43.64 16.97
N PRO A 27 23.00 -44.98 17.01
CA PRO A 27 24.32 -45.63 17.07
C PRO A 27 25.09 -45.53 15.75
N ASP A 28 26.42 -45.52 15.83
CA ASP A 28 27.27 -45.65 14.65
C ASP A 28 27.35 -47.11 14.15
N LYS A 29 27.96 -47.30 12.98
CA LYS A 29 27.87 -48.55 12.20
C LYS A 29 28.58 -49.77 12.82
N ASN A 30 29.22 -49.64 13.99
CA ASN A 30 29.98 -50.74 14.60
C ASN A 30 29.58 -51.08 16.04
N GLY A 31 28.60 -50.41 16.66
CA GLY A 31 27.91 -50.93 17.85
C GLY A 31 28.70 -50.96 19.17
N GLU A 32 29.71 -50.11 19.37
CA GLU A 32 30.42 -49.97 20.65
C GLU A 32 30.03 -48.69 21.43
N TRP A 33 29.78 -48.83 22.73
CA TRP A 33 29.39 -47.75 23.64
C TRP A 33 30.62 -47.13 24.34
N VAL A 34 30.85 -45.82 24.15
CA VAL A 34 31.94 -45.07 24.84
C VAL A 34 31.36 -44.32 26.06
N PRO A 35 31.95 -44.42 27.28
CA PRO A 35 31.46 -43.73 28.47
C PRO A 35 31.84 -42.24 28.53
N GLU A 36 30.87 -41.40 28.92
CA GLU A 36 30.97 -39.94 29.03
C GLU A 36 31.71 -39.52 30.33
N LYS A 37 32.83 -38.79 30.19
CA LYS A 37 33.51 -38.12 31.31
C LYS A 37 32.82 -36.78 31.61
N GLY A 38 32.54 -36.56 32.89
CA GLY A 38 31.58 -35.58 33.36
C GLY A 38 31.99 -34.10 33.34
N TYR A 39 30.97 -33.27 33.52
CA TYR A 39 31.11 -31.93 34.06
C TYR A 39 29.99 -31.66 35.08
N GLN A 40 30.40 -31.19 36.26
CA GLN A 40 29.61 -31.10 37.47
C GLN A 40 28.55 -30.00 37.44
N LYS A 41 27.39 -30.32 38.04
CA LYS A 41 26.22 -29.47 38.23
C LYS A 41 26.20 -29.03 39.71
N HIS A 42 26.36 -27.74 39.99
CA HIS A 42 26.13 -27.21 41.34
C HIS A 42 24.67 -26.77 41.52
N SER A 43 23.95 -27.52 42.35
CA SER A 43 22.68 -27.17 43.04
C SER A 43 22.94 -26.11 44.13
N ASN A 44 22.05 -25.18 44.48
CA ASN A 44 20.82 -25.30 45.31
C ASN A 44 20.33 -23.85 45.68
N PRO A 45 19.21 -23.59 46.40
CA PRO A 45 17.91 -24.27 46.51
C PRO A 45 16.66 -23.30 46.47
N LEU A 46 15.48 -23.92 46.43
CA LEU A 46 14.09 -23.44 46.60
C LEU A 46 13.78 -22.20 47.46
N ARG A 47 12.74 -21.43 47.05
CA ARG A 47 11.66 -20.97 47.95
C ARG A 47 10.32 -20.77 47.22
N LYS A 48 9.29 -21.46 47.71
CA LYS A 48 7.83 -21.29 47.45
C LYS A 48 7.31 -19.98 48.06
N HIS A 49 6.06 -19.64 47.69
CA HIS A 49 5.15 -18.55 48.16
C HIS A 49 5.22 -17.30 47.26
N LEU A 50 4.15 -16.73 46.67
CA LEU A 50 2.70 -16.76 46.90
C LEU A 50 1.92 -16.51 45.59
N PHE A 51 0.75 -17.13 45.44
CA PHE A 51 -0.32 -16.71 44.53
C PHE A 51 -1.00 -15.44 45.05
N VAL A 52 -1.50 -14.58 44.16
CA VAL A 52 -2.51 -13.55 44.49
C VAL A 52 -3.67 -13.67 43.50
N ASN A 53 -4.87 -13.87 44.04
CA ASN A 53 -6.15 -13.97 43.34
C ASN A 53 -6.69 -12.58 42.93
N SER A 54 -7.61 -12.60 41.96
CA SER A 54 -8.37 -11.47 41.43
C SER A 54 -9.20 -10.72 42.49
N GLY A 55 -9.10 -9.37 42.52
CA GLY A 55 -10.10 -8.50 43.16
C GLY A 55 -9.65 -7.52 44.26
N ALA A 56 -8.46 -6.91 44.18
CA ALA A 56 -8.05 -5.85 45.11
C ALA A 56 -8.02 -4.46 44.43
N SER A 57 -8.63 -3.47 45.08
CA SER A 57 -8.85 -2.11 44.59
C SER A 57 -7.67 -1.16 44.77
N SER A 58 -7.72 -0.06 44.02
CA SER A 58 -6.63 0.87 43.71
C SER A 58 -6.35 1.90 44.81
N VAL A 59 -5.71 1.51 45.92
CA VAL A 59 -4.87 2.42 46.75
C VAL A 59 -3.83 1.54 47.46
N ASN A 60 -2.54 1.85 47.31
CA ASN A 60 -1.34 1.21 47.93
C ASN A 60 -0.46 0.29 47.07
N ILE A 61 0.04 0.77 45.91
CA ILE A 61 1.27 0.24 45.29
C ILE A 61 2.24 1.40 45.06
N GLY A 62 2.76 1.95 46.16
CA GLY A 62 3.70 3.08 46.13
C GLY A 62 4.91 2.92 47.05
N ARG A 63 5.19 1.71 47.57
CA ARG A 63 6.24 1.58 48.60
C ARG A 63 7.12 0.34 48.61
N TYR A 64 7.14 -0.47 47.55
CA TYR A 64 8.12 -1.55 47.42
C TYR A 64 8.53 -1.75 45.98
N ILE A 65 9.47 -0.94 45.50
CA ILE A 65 10.57 -1.28 44.57
C ILE A 65 11.52 -0.09 44.64
N GLY A 66 12.62 -0.27 45.35
CA GLY A 66 13.60 0.76 45.59
C GLY A 66 14.78 0.19 46.36
N GLN A 67 15.60 -0.60 45.66
CA GLN A 67 17.06 -0.73 45.79
C GLN A 67 17.53 -2.14 45.40
N SER A 68 17.85 -2.32 44.11
CA SER A 68 19.11 -2.97 43.75
C SER A 68 19.74 -2.15 42.62
N GLN A 69 20.63 -1.24 42.99
CA GLN A 69 21.50 -0.55 42.05
C GLN A 69 22.69 -1.43 41.65
N SER A 70 23.23 -1.10 40.47
CA SER A 70 24.52 -1.49 39.85
C SER A 70 24.34 -2.57 38.76
N ARG A 71 24.62 -2.34 37.46
CA ARG A 71 25.65 -1.49 36.85
C ARG A 71 25.19 -0.86 35.52
N ASN A 72 25.28 0.47 35.45
CA ASN A 72 25.23 1.25 34.23
C ASN A 72 26.52 1.04 33.41
N CYS A 73 26.42 0.48 32.20
CA CYS A 73 27.55 0.40 31.28
C CYS A 73 27.67 1.67 30.42
N HIS A 74 28.51 2.60 30.86
CA HIS A 74 28.84 3.86 30.17
C HIS A 74 29.52 3.65 28.79
N LYS A 75 29.93 2.40 28.47
CA LYS A 75 30.57 2.05 27.19
C LYS A 75 29.57 1.92 26.03
N HIS A 76 28.31 1.56 26.27
CA HIS A 76 27.33 1.33 25.20
C HIS A 76 26.83 2.63 24.53
N LYS A 77 26.66 3.72 25.29
CA LYS A 77 26.23 5.02 24.73
C LYS A 77 27.37 5.77 24.04
N LYS A 78 28.64 5.55 24.42
CA LYS A 78 29.81 6.11 23.73
C LYS A 78 30.08 5.39 22.40
N LEU A 79 29.86 4.08 22.33
CA LEU A 79 30.08 3.31 21.10
C LEU A 79 29.08 3.69 20.00
N GLN A 80 27.78 3.89 20.34
CA GLN A 80 26.78 4.36 19.38
C GLN A 80 27.06 5.78 18.88
N ARG A 81 27.50 6.70 19.75
CA ARG A 81 27.83 8.08 19.32
C ARG A 81 29.09 8.16 18.46
N PHE A 82 30.02 7.21 18.61
CA PHE A 82 31.23 7.13 17.79
C PHE A 82 30.94 6.62 16.37
N THR A 83 30.07 5.61 16.20
CA THR A 83 29.70 5.08 14.87
C THR A 83 28.94 6.09 14.01
N TYR A 84 28.02 6.87 14.59
CA TYR A 84 27.30 7.90 13.83
C TYR A 84 28.20 9.09 13.43
N SER A 85 29.22 9.42 14.24
CA SER A 85 30.16 10.50 13.94
C SER A 85 31.14 10.13 12.80
N VAL A 86 31.59 8.88 12.74
CA VAL A 86 32.48 8.39 11.67
C VAL A 86 31.76 8.28 10.32
N ILE A 87 30.50 7.87 10.31
CA ILE A 87 29.66 7.82 9.09
C ILE A 87 29.37 9.23 8.55
N GLY A 88 29.14 10.21 9.43
CA GLY A 88 28.91 11.60 9.02
C GLY A 88 30.13 12.26 8.36
N VAL A 89 31.35 11.98 8.84
CA VAL A 89 32.58 12.58 8.30
C VAL A 89 32.98 11.96 6.95
N LEU A 90 32.75 10.66 6.74
CA LEU A 90 33.04 10.00 5.46
C LEU A 90 32.14 10.48 4.32
N SER A 91 30.87 10.76 4.63
CA SER A 91 29.91 11.32 3.66
C SER A 91 30.30 12.75 3.20
N ALA A 92 30.84 13.57 4.10
CA ALA A 92 31.26 14.93 3.77
C ALA A 92 32.50 14.98 2.85
N ILE A 93 33.43 14.03 2.99
CA ILE A 93 34.65 13.96 2.18
C ILE A 93 34.33 13.53 0.73
N ILE A 94 33.37 12.62 0.53
CA ILE A 94 32.95 12.16 -0.81
C ILE A 94 32.28 13.29 -1.60
N ILE A 95 31.47 14.12 -0.93
CA ILE A 95 30.81 15.28 -1.55
C ILE A 95 31.83 16.34 -2.00
N LEU A 96 32.90 16.55 -1.21
CA LEU A 96 33.95 17.53 -1.52
C LEU A 96 34.83 17.13 -2.71
N VAL A 97 35.12 15.83 -2.87
CA VAL A 97 35.90 15.32 -4.02
C VAL A 97 35.09 15.34 -5.32
N GLY A 98 33.77 15.07 -5.25
CA GLY A 98 32.87 15.19 -6.41
C GLY A 98 32.73 16.63 -6.92
N TYR A 99 32.74 17.61 -6.01
CA TYR A 99 32.57 19.03 -6.33
C TYR A 99 33.75 19.61 -7.14
N PHE A 100 34.99 19.14 -6.91
CA PHE A 100 36.16 19.65 -7.64
C PHE A 100 36.39 18.97 -9.00
N ALA A 101 35.85 17.76 -9.22
CA ALA A 101 36.05 17.01 -10.46
C ALA A 101 35.14 17.46 -11.63
N PHE A 102 34.01 18.12 -11.35
CA PHE A 102 32.97 18.40 -12.37
C PHE A 102 33.01 19.79 -13.01
N ASN A 103 33.84 20.71 -12.51
CA ASN A 103 33.88 22.08 -13.00
C ASN A 103 34.97 22.34 -14.06
N ARG A 104 34.99 21.60 -15.18
CA ARG A 104 35.61 22.07 -16.45
C ARG A 104 35.15 21.28 -17.67
N VAL A 105 34.02 21.64 -18.29
CA VAL A 105 33.86 21.62 -19.76
C VAL A 105 32.80 22.65 -20.16
N ARG A 106 33.16 23.66 -20.97
CA ARG A 106 32.22 24.53 -21.70
C ARG A 106 32.24 24.11 -23.17
N VAL A 107 31.08 23.89 -23.77
CA VAL A 107 30.90 23.74 -25.23
C VAL A 107 29.89 24.79 -25.69
N PRO A 108 30.15 25.54 -26.78
CA PRO A 108 29.34 26.69 -27.20
C PRO A 108 28.08 26.30 -27.99
N ALA A 109 27.10 27.20 -27.94
CA ALA A 109 25.79 27.14 -28.59
C ALA A 109 25.85 27.68 -30.03
N GLU A 110 25.14 27.03 -30.96
CA GLU A 110 24.58 27.48 -32.27
C GLU A 110 24.01 26.20 -32.95
N LEU A 111 22.86 26.06 -33.60
CA LEU A 111 21.87 26.94 -34.24
C LEU A 111 20.47 26.29 -34.13
N ASN A 112 19.40 27.08 -33.96
CA ASN A 112 18.02 26.63 -34.18
C ASN A 112 17.35 27.55 -35.21
N THR A 113 17.05 27.00 -36.38
CA THR A 113 16.20 27.64 -37.39
C THR A 113 14.78 27.09 -37.29
N ASN A 114 13.84 28.01 -37.06
CA ASN A 114 12.40 27.81 -37.09
C ASN A 114 11.91 27.27 -38.44
N SER A 115 10.99 26.31 -38.40
CA SER A 115 9.97 26.12 -39.45
C SER A 115 8.73 25.47 -38.84
N GLN A 116 7.66 26.27 -38.71
CA GLN A 116 6.32 25.82 -38.33
C GLN A 116 5.63 25.16 -39.53
N ILE A 117 4.98 24.02 -39.31
CA ILE A 117 4.02 23.42 -40.24
C ILE A 117 2.68 23.28 -39.49
N PRO A 118 1.53 23.70 -40.08
CA PRO A 118 0.22 23.58 -39.45
C PRO A 118 -0.34 22.17 -39.62
N ILE A 119 -0.86 21.56 -38.55
CA ILE A 119 -1.49 20.23 -38.59
C ILE A 119 -2.99 20.38 -38.37
N ASP A 120 -3.74 19.79 -39.30
CA ASP A 120 -5.18 19.86 -39.51
C ASP A 120 -6.05 19.43 -38.32
N GLU A 121 -7.10 20.23 -38.10
CA GLU A 121 -8.16 20.14 -37.09
C GLU A 121 -8.97 18.82 -37.12
N HIS A 122 -8.80 18.01 -38.18
CA HIS A 122 -9.55 16.76 -38.38
C HIS A 122 -8.93 15.53 -37.68
N ILE A 123 -7.65 15.60 -37.29
CA ILE A 123 -7.01 14.58 -36.43
C ILE A 123 -7.41 14.79 -34.95
N ALA A 124 -7.71 16.03 -34.57
CA ALA A 124 -8.08 16.41 -33.20
C ALA A 124 -9.46 15.86 -32.76
N SER A 125 -10.40 15.64 -33.68
CA SER A 125 -11.73 15.13 -33.32
C SER A 125 -11.76 13.62 -33.10
N LYS A 126 -11.04 12.85 -33.93
CA LYS A 126 -10.82 11.41 -33.72
C LYS A 126 -9.97 11.16 -32.47
N SER A 127 -8.99 12.02 -32.18
CA SER A 127 -8.22 11.93 -30.94
C SER A 127 -9.09 12.25 -29.72
N GLN A 128 -10.03 13.21 -29.78
CA GLN A 128 -10.96 13.47 -28.68
C GLN A 128 -11.95 12.32 -28.41
N GLN A 129 -12.47 11.66 -29.45
CA GLN A 129 -13.31 10.46 -29.26
C GLN A 129 -12.49 9.26 -28.74
N ALA A 130 -11.24 9.09 -29.21
CA ALA A 130 -10.30 8.09 -28.68
C ALA A 130 -9.81 8.43 -27.25
N LEU A 131 -9.82 9.71 -26.85
CA LEU A 131 -9.56 10.16 -25.48
C LEU A 131 -10.78 9.93 -24.57
N GLN A 132 -12.01 10.03 -25.09
CA GLN A 132 -13.23 9.70 -24.34
C GLN A 132 -13.46 8.19 -24.18
N GLN A 133 -12.98 7.36 -25.12
CA GLN A 133 -13.02 5.90 -25.01
C GLN A 133 -11.91 5.30 -24.13
N ARG A 134 -10.99 6.13 -23.60
CA ARG A 134 -9.88 5.71 -22.72
C ARG A 134 -10.25 5.64 -21.23
N ALA A 135 -11.54 5.59 -20.91
CA ALA A 135 -12.06 5.56 -19.54
C ALA A 135 -12.06 4.16 -18.89
N THR A 136 -11.37 3.16 -19.46
CA THR A 136 -11.12 1.88 -18.78
C THR A 136 -9.71 1.35 -19.12
N SER A 137 -8.65 1.98 -18.56
CA SER A 137 -7.30 1.39 -18.37
C SER A 137 -6.29 2.35 -17.66
N ASP A 138 -6.44 3.67 -17.75
CA ASP A 138 -5.42 4.67 -17.30
C ASP A 138 -5.77 5.36 -15.97
N GLN A 139 -6.33 4.61 -15.02
CA GLN A 139 -6.83 5.14 -13.76
C GLN A 139 -5.70 5.35 -12.75
N THR A 140 -5.59 6.55 -12.15
CA THR A 140 -4.71 6.79 -10.99
C THR A 140 -4.95 5.73 -9.92
N ASN A 141 -3.85 5.21 -9.37
CA ASN A 141 -3.88 4.18 -8.35
C ASN A 141 -3.35 4.72 -7.01
N ILE A 142 -4.15 4.60 -5.96
CA ILE A 142 -3.77 4.92 -4.60
C ILE A 142 -3.10 3.69 -3.99
N ILE A 143 -1.78 3.68 -3.94
CA ILE A 143 -1.03 2.60 -3.29
C ILE A 143 -0.93 2.90 -1.79
N ILE A 144 -1.29 1.95 -0.93
CA ILE A 144 -1.42 2.18 0.51
C ILE A 144 -0.57 1.15 1.25
N PRO A 145 0.56 1.57 1.85
CA PRO A 145 1.30 0.79 2.84
C PRO A 145 0.47 0.66 4.13
N ALA A 146 -0.47 -0.29 4.16
CA ALA A 146 -1.42 -0.46 5.26
C ALA A 146 -0.84 -1.39 6.35
N TYR A 147 0.21 -0.94 7.03
CA TYR A 147 0.93 -1.71 8.06
C TYR A 147 0.25 -1.60 9.43
N PHE A 148 -1.02 -1.23 9.44
CA PHE A 148 -1.87 -1.24 10.62
C PHE A 148 -2.81 -2.43 10.61
N GLY A 149 -2.98 -3.03 11.79
CA GLY A 149 -3.82 -4.20 11.95
C GLY A 149 -5.32 -3.94 11.67
N PRO A 150 -6.09 -5.01 11.41
CA PRO A 150 -7.53 -4.94 11.17
C PRO A 150 -8.34 -4.32 12.33
N GLU A 151 -7.79 -4.34 13.54
CA GLU A 151 -8.32 -3.70 14.74
C GLU A 151 -8.31 -2.17 14.70
N ASN A 152 -7.50 -1.55 13.82
CA ASN A 152 -7.50 -0.11 13.62
C ASN A 152 -8.70 0.32 12.76
N THR A 153 -9.89 0.19 13.33
CA THR A 153 -11.18 0.43 12.66
C THR A 153 -11.33 1.87 12.16
N THR A 154 -10.71 2.84 12.84
CA THR A 154 -10.68 4.24 12.38
C THR A 154 -9.96 4.39 11.05
N SER A 155 -8.76 3.80 10.91
CA SER A 155 -7.97 3.89 9.68
C SER A 155 -8.63 3.10 8.55
N TRP A 156 -9.08 1.88 8.84
CA TRP A 156 -9.81 1.07 7.85
C TRP A 156 -11.12 1.71 7.41
N GLY A 157 -11.86 2.34 8.33
CA GLY A 157 -13.07 3.10 7.99
C GLY A 157 -12.77 4.24 7.02
N ARG A 158 -11.65 4.97 7.20
CA ARG A 158 -11.20 6.01 6.27
C ARG A 158 -10.87 5.41 4.90
N VAL A 159 -10.08 4.34 4.84
CA VAL A 159 -9.72 3.68 3.57
C VAL A 159 -10.94 3.17 2.82
N ILE A 160 -11.79 2.37 3.46
CA ILE A 160 -12.98 1.76 2.84
C ILE A 160 -13.98 2.82 2.38
N SER A 161 -14.13 3.92 3.14
CA SER A 161 -14.98 5.04 2.71
C SER A 161 -14.51 5.66 1.40
N GLN A 162 -13.19 5.81 1.19
CA GLN A 162 -12.65 6.39 -0.03
C GLN A 162 -12.69 5.40 -1.21
N ILE A 163 -12.43 4.12 -0.96
CA ILE A 163 -12.60 3.06 -1.98
C ILE A 163 -14.03 3.07 -2.53
N SER A 164 -15.02 3.13 -1.64
CA SER A 164 -16.43 3.13 -2.01
C SER A 164 -16.83 4.41 -2.73
N LYS A 165 -16.37 5.57 -2.23
CA LYS A 165 -16.70 6.89 -2.79
C LYS A 165 -16.15 7.09 -4.21
N PHE A 166 -14.93 6.64 -4.46
CA PHE A 166 -14.24 6.80 -5.75
C PHE A 166 -14.21 5.50 -6.55
N ASN A 167 -15.20 4.64 -6.34
CA ASN A 167 -15.37 3.42 -7.12
C ASN A 167 -15.44 3.76 -8.62
N ASN A 168 -14.86 2.89 -9.46
CA ASN A 168 -14.75 3.05 -10.91
C ASN A 168 -13.91 4.23 -11.43
N VAL A 169 -13.40 5.13 -10.56
CA VAL A 169 -12.61 6.30 -10.98
C VAL A 169 -11.23 6.41 -10.34
N LEU A 170 -11.00 5.80 -9.17
CA LEU A 170 -9.66 5.54 -8.62
C LEU A 170 -9.42 4.05 -8.36
N GLY A 171 -8.23 3.58 -8.73
CA GLY A 171 -7.73 2.28 -8.31
C GLY A 171 -7.12 2.39 -6.90
N PHE A 172 -7.15 1.32 -6.14
CA PHE A 172 -6.52 1.25 -4.82
C PHE A 172 -5.68 0.00 -4.74
N THR A 173 -4.42 0.10 -4.33
CA THR A 173 -3.54 -1.04 -4.11
C THR A 173 -3.17 -1.09 -2.64
N ILE A 174 -3.72 -2.05 -1.91
CA ILE A 174 -3.57 -2.18 -0.46
C ILE A 174 -2.47 -3.19 -0.16
N ILE A 175 -1.44 -2.77 0.55
CA ILE A 175 -0.32 -3.62 0.96
C ILE A 175 -0.56 -4.08 2.40
N ILE A 176 -0.78 -5.37 2.59
CA ILE A 176 -1.03 -5.98 3.89
C ILE A 176 0.30 -6.52 4.45
N ASN A 177 0.64 -6.10 5.67
CA ASN A 177 1.88 -6.47 6.34
C ASN A 177 1.64 -6.88 7.81
N PRO A 178 1.32 -8.17 8.08
CA PRO A 178 1.15 -8.67 9.43
C PRO A 178 2.42 -8.57 10.28
N SER A 179 3.59 -8.95 9.74
CA SER A 179 4.82 -9.11 10.52
C SER A 179 6.09 -9.05 9.63
N ASN A 180 6.28 -7.97 8.87
CA ASN A 180 7.31 -7.83 7.82
C ASN A 180 7.31 -8.99 6.82
N GLY A 181 6.11 -9.43 6.47
CA GLY A 181 5.84 -10.68 5.79
C GLY A 181 4.50 -11.25 6.26
N PRO A 182 4.14 -12.48 5.83
CA PRO A 182 2.88 -13.10 6.21
C PRO A 182 2.78 -13.37 7.71
N GLY A 183 3.91 -13.52 8.42
CA GLY A 183 3.92 -13.86 9.84
C GLY A 183 3.40 -15.27 10.14
N THR A 184 3.12 -15.51 11.41
CA THR A 184 2.51 -16.76 11.90
C THR A 184 1.03 -16.85 11.50
N THR A 185 0.48 -18.07 11.55
CA THR A 185 -0.96 -18.31 11.32
C THR A 185 -1.84 -17.42 12.19
N THR A 186 -1.44 -17.15 13.44
CA THR A 186 -2.23 -16.31 14.35
C THR A 186 -2.24 -14.84 13.91
N GLU A 187 -1.10 -14.30 13.51
CA GLU A 187 -0.98 -12.90 13.07
C GLU A 187 -1.78 -12.65 11.79
N VAL A 188 -1.67 -13.56 10.82
CA VAL A 188 -2.28 -13.40 9.49
C VAL A 188 -3.77 -13.71 9.46
N THR A 189 -4.24 -14.68 10.25
CA THR A 189 -5.67 -15.08 10.26
C THR A 189 -6.57 -13.93 10.69
N ARG A 190 -6.06 -13.02 11.51
CA ARG A 190 -6.79 -11.82 11.94
C ARG A 190 -7.17 -10.91 10.76
N TYR A 191 -6.46 -10.99 9.62
CA TYR A 191 -6.74 -10.22 8.40
C TYR A 191 -7.80 -10.87 7.50
N ALA A 192 -8.24 -12.10 7.76
CA ALA A 192 -9.11 -12.85 6.85
C ALA A 192 -10.40 -12.09 6.48
N THR A 193 -11.17 -11.65 7.48
CA THR A 193 -12.42 -10.89 7.27
C THR A 193 -12.18 -9.58 6.51
N LEU A 194 -11.06 -8.90 6.79
CA LEU A 194 -10.70 -7.67 6.10
C LEU A 194 -10.38 -7.92 4.63
N ILE A 195 -9.54 -8.92 4.33
CA ILE A 195 -9.18 -9.30 2.96
C ILE A 195 -10.43 -9.73 2.18
N GLU A 196 -11.33 -10.51 2.79
CA GLU A 196 -12.61 -10.87 2.18
C GLU A 196 -13.50 -9.65 1.88
N SER A 197 -13.50 -8.65 2.77
CA SER A 197 -14.23 -7.40 2.57
C SER A 197 -13.63 -6.58 1.41
N LEU A 198 -12.31 -6.40 1.40
CA LEU A 198 -11.58 -5.69 0.36
C LEU A 198 -11.74 -6.37 -1.02
N ALA A 199 -11.77 -7.70 -1.05
CA ALA A 199 -11.87 -8.49 -2.27
C ALA A 199 -13.21 -8.30 -3.02
N LYS A 200 -14.24 -7.73 -2.37
CA LYS A 200 -15.54 -7.39 -2.99
C LYS A 200 -15.47 -6.14 -3.87
N PHE A 201 -14.42 -5.33 -3.73
CA PHE A 201 -14.24 -4.15 -4.55
C PHE A 201 -13.43 -4.48 -5.81
N ASN A 202 -14.00 -4.14 -6.97
CA ASN A 202 -13.36 -4.39 -8.27
C ASN A 202 -12.21 -3.41 -8.55
N ASN A 203 -12.20 -2.25 -7.90
CA ASN A 203 -11.15 -1.23 -8.02
C ASN A 203 -10.03 -1.37 -6.97
N VAL A 204 -9.98 -2.48 -6.23
CA VAL A 204 -8.96 -2.76 -5.22
C VAL A 204 -8.04 -3.87 -5.72
N ASN A 205 -6.73 -3.70 -5.55
CA ASN A 205 -5.72 -4.75 -5.56
C ASN A 205 -5.25 -5.00 -4.12
N ILE A 206 -5.11 -6.26 -3.71
CA ILE A 206 -4.61 -6.67 -2.40
C ILE A 206 -3.25 -7.34 -2.58
N LEU A 207 -2.20 -6.76 -2.01
CA LEU A 207 -0.84 -7.28 -2.08
C LEU A 207 -0.36 -7.75 -0.71
N GLY A 208 0.30 -8.91 -0.69
CA GLY A 208 1.07 -9.34 0.47
C GLY A 208 2.43 -8.64 0.49
N TYR A 209 2.82 -8.10 1.64
CA TYR A 209 4.17 -7.56 1.83
C TYR A 209 5.20 -8.70 1.95
N VAL A 210 6.37 -8.50 1.36
CA VAL A 210 7.52 -9.41 1.44
C VAL A 210 8.81 -8.57 1.54
N HIS A 211 9.60 -8.76 2.59
CA HIS A 211 10.90 -8.09 2.76
C HIS A 211 12.03 -8.89 2.09
N GLN A 212 12.89 -8.28 1.27
CA GLN A 212 13.92 -9.02 0.51
C GLN A 212 15.39 -8.66 0.82
N THR A 213 15.64 -7.73 1.76
CA THR A 213 17.00 -7.38 2.24
C THR A 213 17.98 -7.03 1.10
N TRP A 214 17.59 -6.13 0.20
CA TRP A 214 18.37 -5.76 -1.00
C TRP A 214 18.78 -6.96 -1.87
N GLY A 215 17.88 -7.95 -1.96
CA GLY A 215 18.05 -9.16 -2.77
C GLY A 215 18.85 -10.27 -2.09
N ARG A 216 19.15 -10.15 -0.79
CA ARG A 216 19.94 -11.13 -0.03
C ARG A 216 19.09 -12.19 0.68
N ARG A 217 17.80 -11.91 0.88
CA ARG A 217 16.88 -12.83 1.55
C ARG A 217 16.09 -13.62 0.52
N ASP A 218 15.95 -14.93 0.77
CA ASP A 218 15.04 -15.78 0.03
C ASP A 218 13.59 -15.43 0.36
N ILE A 219 12.80 -15.11 -0.66
CA ILE A 219 11.39 -14.71 -0.54
C ILE A 219 10.42 -15.86 -0.72
N THR A 220 10.89 -17.04 -1.15
CA THR A 220 10.03 -18.10 -1.66
C THR A 220 9.03 -18.60 -0.61
N SER A 221 9.51 -18.80 0.63
CA SER A 221 8.69 -19.20 1.77
C SER A 221 7.58 -18.19 2.09
N ASP A 222 7.86 -16.88 2.01
CA ASP A 222 6.86 -15.86 2.31
C ASP A 222 5.77 -15.83 1.25
N VAL A 223 6.16 -15.90 -0.02
CA VAL A 223 5.24 -15.95 -1.17
C VAL A 223 4.31 -17.16 -1.06
N ASP A 224 4.86 -18.33 -0.75
CA ASP A 224 4.09 -19.56 -0.62
C ASP A 224 3.16 -19.53 0.59
N THR A 225 3.63 -18.97 1.71
CA THR A 225 2.84 -18.82 2.92
C THR A 225 1.63 -17.90 2.69
N TRP A 226 1.85 -16.76 2.01
CA TRP A 226 0.76 -15.86 1.60
C TRP A 226 -0.27 -16.56 0.72
N ILE A 227 0.17 -17.31 -0.30
CA ILE A 227 -0.72 -18.07 -1.20
C ILE A 227 -1.48 -19.15 -0.43
N SER A 228 -0.82 -19.82 0.52
CA SER A 228 -1.43 -20.86 1.34
C SER A 228 -2.52 -20.30 2.26
N TYR A 229 -2.32 -19.12 2.85
CA TYR A 229 -3.31 -18.51 3.72
C TYR A 229 -4.49 -17.91 2.94
N PHE A 230 -4.24 -17.39 1.74
CA PHE A 230 -5.24 -16.64 0.98
C PHE A 230 -5.33 -17.08 -0.50
N PRO A 231 -5.60 -18.37 -0.77
CA PRO A 231 -5.64 -18.90 -2.12
C PRO A 231 -6.72 -18.21 -2.95
N GLY A 232 -6.32 -17.60 -4.07
CA GLY A 232 -7.24 -16.90 -4.97
C GLY A 232 -7.83 -15.60 -4.40
N LYS A 233 -7.25 -15.05 -3.33
CA LYS A 233 -7.72 -13.79 -2.71
C LYS A 233 -6.76 -12.63 -2.88
N LEU A 234 -5.46 -12.91 -3.03
CA LEU A 234 -4.44 -11.90 -3.30
C LEU A 234 -4.37 -11.58 -4.79
N ASP A 235 -3.90 -10.37 -5.09
CA ASP A 235 -3.69 -9.88 -6.44
C ASP A 235 -2.21 -9.85 -6.83
N GLY A 236 -1.31 -10.05 -5.86
CA GLY A 236 0.13 -10.06 -6.06
C GLY A 236 0.91 -9.74 -4.78
N PHE A 237 2.11 -9.18 -4.96
CA PHE A 237 3.07 -8.94 -3.89
C PHE A 237 3.75 -7.57 -3.99
N PHE A 238 4.02 -7.00 -2.82
CA PHE A 238 4.88 -5.84 -2.65
C PHE A 238 6.20 -6.30 -2.05
N LEU A 239 7.28 -6.17 -2.82
CA LEU A 239 8.62 -6.62 -2.48
C LEU A 239 9.43 -5.42 -2.01
N ASP A 240 9.66 -5.34 -0.71
CA ASP A 240 10.33 -4.20 -0.09
C ASP A 240 11.84 -4.38 -0.05
N GLU A 241 12.55 -3.25 0.08
CA GLU A 241 14.01 -3.16 0.04
C GLU A 241 14.61 -3.80 -1.23
N MET A 242 14.09 -3.44 -2.40
CA MET A 242 14.72 -3.79 -3.67
C MET A 242 16.12 -3.15 -3.74
N PRO A 243 17.17 -3.85 -4.19
CA PRO A 243 18.43 -3.17 -4.49
C PRO A 243 18.25 -2.18 -5.65
N SER A 244 18.79 -0.97 -5.53
CA SER A 244 18.72 0.07 -6.57
C SER A 244 19.99 0.20 -7.42
N VAL A 245 21.12 -0.30 -6.92
CA VAL A 245 22.42 -0.19 -7.58
C VAL A 245 22.69 -1.40 -8.47
N LYS A 246 23.17 -1.15 -9.69
CA LYS A 246 23.54 -2.19 -10.64
C LYS A 246 24.70 -3.06 -10.13
N SER A 247 24.43 -4.36 -10.07
CA SER A 247 25.44 -5.41 -10.01
C SER A 247 24.84 -6.70 -10.57
N SER A 248 25.66 -7.64 -11.03
CA SER A 248 25.15 -8.92 -11.54
C SER A 248 24.33 -9.68 -10.50
N SER A 249 24.72 -9.60 -9.21
CA SER A 249 23.98 -10.22 -8.12
C SER A 249 22.63 -9.57 -7.89
N ASN A 250 22.56 -8.23 -7.90
CA ASN A 250 21.32 -7.50 -7.63
C ASN A 250 20.31 -7.70 -8.77
N LEU A 251 20.76 -7.61 -10.02
CA LEU A 251 19.91 -7.86 -11.19
C LEU A 251 19.38 -9.30 -11.22
N SER A 252 20.25 -10.27 -10.90
CA SER A 252 19.84 -11.67 -10.82
C SER A 252 18.84 -11.91 -9.68
N ALA A 253 19.06 -11.32 -8.50
CA ALA A 253 18.15 -11.44 -7.37
C ALA A 253 16.76 -10.90 -7.70
N VAL A 254 16.67 -9.66 -8.22
CA VAL A 254 15.39 -9.05 -8.58
C VAL A 254 14.69 -9.84 -9.70
N SER A 255 15.43 -10.21 -10.76
CA SER A 255 14.85 -11.00 -11.86
C SER A 255 14.38 -12.38 -11.38
N ASN A 256 15.11 -13.05 -10.48
CA ASN A 256 14.73 -14.37 -9.96
C ASN A 256 13.51 -14.29 -9.05
N ASN A 257 13.45 -13.28 -8.18
CA ASN A 257 12.29 -13.02 -7.32
C ASN A 257 11.03 -12.76 -8.15
N ASN A 258 11.13 -11.89 -9.16
CA ASN A 258 10.04 -11.62 -10.09
C ASN A 258 9.65 -12.89 -10.86
N ALA A 259 10.62 -13.68 -11.34
CA ALA A 259 10.38 -14.92 -12.05
C ALA A 259 9.64 -15.94 -11.18
N TYR A 260 10.02 -16.07 -9.90
CA TYR A 260 9.39 -16.99 -8.96
C TYR A 260 7.89 -16.70 -8.83
N ILE A 261 7.53 -15.43 -8.64
CA ILE A 261 6.14 -15.00 -8.50
C ILE A 261 5.39 -15.14 -9.83
N LYS A 262 5.96 -14.68 -10.96
CA LYS A 262 5.30 -14.74 -12.28
C LYS A 262 5.02 -16.17 -12.75
N LYS A 263 5.77 -17.16 -12.27
CA LYS A 263 5.57 -18.59 -12.59
C LYS A 263 4.50 -19.26 -11.72
N LYS A 264 3.97 -18.60 -10.69
CA LYS A 264 2.88 -19.15 -9.88
C LYS A 264 1.61 -19.32 -10.71
N ALA A 265 0.85 -20.37 -10.42
CA ALA A 265 -0.40 -20.63 -11.12
C ALA A 265 -1.38 -19.48 -10.90
N LYS A 266 -2.03 -19.03 -11.99
CA LYS A 266 -2.99 -17.92 -11.95
C LYS A 266 -4.14 -18.16 -10.97
N SER A 267 -4.51 -19.42 -10.72
CA SER A 267 -5.53 -19.81 -9.74
C SER A 267 -5.20 -19.46 -8.30
N TYR A 268 -3.94 -19.16 -7.99
CA TYR A 268 -3.55 -18.64 -6.67
C TYR A 268 -3.88 -17.17 -6.49
N PHE A 269 -4.20 -16.45 -7.57
CA PHE A 269 -4.53 -15.04 -7.54
C PHE A 269 -5.99 -14.80 -7.89
N ARG A 270 -6.53 -13.71 -7.36
CA ARG A 270 -7.94 -13.37 -7.51
C ARG A 270 -8.31 -13.23 -8.98
N ASN A 271 -9.48 -13.74 -9.36
CA ASN A 271 -9.97 -13.74 -10.74
C ASN A 271 -9.07 -14.49 -11.75
N ASN A 272 -8.24 -15.43 -11.30
CA ASN A 272 -7.35 -16.23 -12.15
C ASN A 272 -6.42 -15.36 -13.03
N ARG A 273 -5.89 -14.26 -12.46
CA ARG A 273 -5.01 -13.32 -13.17
C ARG A 273 -3.54 -13.57 -12.90
N SER A 274 -2.69 -12.97 -13.72
CA SER A 274 -1.25 -12.89 -13.42
C SER A 274 -1.03 -11.98 -12.19
N PRO A 275 -0.08 -12.33 -11.30
CA PRO A 275 0.17 -11.52 -10.11
C PRO A 275 0.74 -10.14 -10.47
N LEU A 276 0.30 -9.12 -9.73
CA LEU A 276 0.91 -7.79 -9.73
C LEU A 276 2.18 -7.81 -8.86
N ILE A 277 3.30 -7.35 -9.41
CA ILE A 277 4.58 -7.26 -8.71
C ILE A 277 4.97 -5.79 -8.56
N VAL A 278 4.97 -5.31 -7.32
CA VAL A 278 5.50 -4.00 -6.97
C VAL A 278 6.85 -4.19 -6.28
N GLN A 279 7.90 -3.57 -6.81
CA GLN A 279 9.21 -3.53 -6.17
C GLN A 279 9.46 -2.16 -5.55
N ASN A 280 9.92 -2.14 -4.30
CA ASN A 280 10.23 -0.91 -3.58
C ASN A 280 11.71 -0.80 -3.24
N PRO A 281 12.51 -0.10 -4.06
CA PRO A 281 13.83 0.37 -3.66
C PRO A 281 13.80 1.61 -2.75
N GLY A 282 12.65 2.29 -2.63
CA GLY A 282 12.49 3.57 -1.92
C GLY A 282 13.17 4.76 -2.60
N THR A 283 13.84 4.53 -3.72
CA THR A 283 14.69 5.50 -4.43
C THR A 283 14.81 5.15 -5.90
N GLU A 284 15.44 6.03 -6.68
CA GLU A 284 15.72 5.78 -8.08
C GLU A 284 16.60 4.52 -8.26
N ALA A 285 16.19 3.64 -9.18
CA ALA A 285 16.93 2.43 -9.52
C ALA A 285 17.73 2.61 -10.81
N ASP A 286 18.86 1.92 -10.92
CA ASP A 286 19.63 1.88 -12.15
C ASP A 286 18.77 1.40 -13.34
N ALA A 287 18.99 1.99 -14.52
CA ALA A 287 18.23 1.70 -15.74
C ALA A 287 18.15 0.19 -16.08
N SER A 288 19.17 -0.58 -15.70
CA SER A 288 19.22 -2.02 -15.93
C SER A 288 18.12 -2.82 -15.22
N PHE A 289 17.55 -2.32 -14.11
CA PHE A 289 16.43 -2.97 -13.43
C PHE A 289 15.11 -2.91 -14.21
N TYR A 290 14.99 -2.03 -15.21
CA TYR A 290 13.81 -1.93 -16.07
C TYR A 290 13.91 -2.75 -17.35
N SER A 291 15.01 -3.46 -17.55
CA SER A 291 15.27 -4.27 -18.75
C SER A 291 15.59 -5.73 -18.39
N LEU A 292 15.11 -6.20 -17.24
CA LEU A 292 15.28 -7.57 -16.78
C LEU A 292 14.39 -8.52 -17.61
N SER A 293 14.85 -9.77 -17.74
CA SER A 293 14.07 -10.83 -18.39
C SER A 293 12.73 -11.09 -17.69
N TYR A 294 12.72 -10.91 -16.36
CA TYR A 294 11.49 -10.87 -15.56
C TYR A 294 11.42 -9.52 -14.84
N ASN A 295 10.83 -8.53 -15.50
CA ASN A 295 10.56 -7.22 -14.89
C ASN A 295 9.42 -7.30 -13.87
N GLN A 296 9.41 -6.37 -12.93
CA GLN A 296 8.27 -5.99 -12.09
C GLN A 296 7.23 -5.22 -12.92
N ASP A 297 6.03 -5.04 -12.37
CA ASP A 297 4.98 -4.24 -13.02
C ASP A 297 4.99 -2.79 -12.52
N VAL A 298 5.44 -2.56 -11.27
CA VAL A 298 5.60 -1.23 -10.68
C VAL A 298 6.91 -1.13 -9.90
N THR A 299 7.62 -0.01 -10.04
CA THR A 299 8.77 0.35 -9.19
C THR A 299 8.46 1.61 -8.38
N ILE A 300 8.61 1.57 -7.06
CA ILE A 300 8.53 2.76 -6.21
C ILE A 300 9.84 3.54 -6.33
N VAL A 301 9.82 4.63 -7.09
CA VAL A 301 11.02 5.42 -7.45
C VAL A 301 11.31 6.58 -6.49
N LEU A 302 10.37 6.85 -5.59
CA LEU A 302 10.51 7.83 -4.53
C LEU A 302 9.72 7.38 -3.31
N GLU A 303 10.39 7.25 -2.17
CA GLU A 303 9.79 7.15 -0.85
C GLU A 303 10.51 8.11 0.10
N ASN A 304 9.94 9.29 0.34
CA ASN A 304 10.61 10.31 1.13
C ASN A 304 9.62 11.33 1.72
N LYS A 305 10.13 12.30 2.47
CA LYS A 305 9.38 13.49 2.87
C LYS A 305 9.12 14.41 1.67
N ASP A 306 8.04 15.19 1.77
CA ASP A 306 7.59 16.12 0.72
C ASP A 306 8.65 17.17 0.32
N ASP A 307 9.47 17.62 1.28
CA ASP A 307 10.51 18.63 1.03
C ASP A 307 11.55 18.18 0.00
N TYR A 308 11.80 16.86 -0.10
CA TYR A 308 12.71 16.29 -1.08
C TYR A 308 12.12 16.19 -2.50
N LEU A 309 10.79 16.26 -2.67
CA LEU A 309 10.14 16.13 -3.97
C LEU A 309 10.70 17.13 -4.99
N SER A 310 10.92 18.37 -4.56
CA SER A 310 11.42 19.45 -5.41
C SER A 310 12.84 19.21 -5.93
N GLU A 311 13.68 18.50 -5.18
CA GLU A 311 15.01 18.11 -5.62
C GLU A 311 14.96 16.84 -6.48
N TRP A 312 14.14 15.86 -6.10
CA TRP A 312 13.97 14.63 -6.86
C TRP A 312 13.57 14.90 -8.32
N ILE A 313 12.63 15.84 -8.56
CA ILE A 313 12.19 16.17 -9.93
C ILE A 313 13.28 16.80 -10.82
N LYS A 314 14.35 17.35 -10.23
CA LYS A 314 15.49 17.93 -10.97
C LYS A 314 16.58 16.92 -11.32
N LEU A 315 16.57 15.75 -10.68
CA LEU A 315 17.56 14.70 -10.93
C LEU A 315 17.45 14.18 -12.37
N ASP A 316 18.57 13.76 -12.93
CA ASP A 316 18.57 12.84 -14.07
C ASP A 316 18.23 11.43 -13.55
N ARG A 317 17.17 10.83 -14.07
CA ARG A 317 16.54 9.62 -13.53
C ARG A 317 16.30 8.63 -14.65
N ALA A 318 16.70 7.38 -14.45
CA ALA A 318 16.42 6.31 -15.40
C ALA A 318 14.91 6.08 -15.59
N SER A 319 14.14 6.26 -14.52
CA SER A 319 12.68 6.22 -14.48
C SER A 319 12.03 7.28 -15.38
N GLY A 320 12.73 8.37 -15.72
CA GLY A 320 12.22 9.40 -16.64
C GLY A 320 11.92 8.89 -18.05
N THR A 321 12.43 7.70 -18.41
CA THR A 321 12.15 7.04 -19.70
C THR A 321 11.02 6.00 -19.63
N LYS A 322 10.44 5.78 -18.45
CA LYS A 322 9.42 4.75 -18.21
C LYS A 322 8.03 5.35 -18.26
N ASP A 323 7.05 4.50 -18.58
CA ASP A 323 5.66 4.92 -18.55
C ASP A 323 5.25 5.17 -17.08
N PRO A 324 4.61 6.29 -16.73
CA PRO A 324 4.13 6.53 -15.36
C PRO A 324 3.27 5.40 -14.79
N SER A 325 2.63 4.61 -15.65
CA SER A 325 1.86 3.42 -15.26
C SER A 325 2.70 2.29 -14.64
N GLU A 326 4.02 2.31 -14.84
CA GLU A 326 5.02 1.39 -14.28
C GLU A 326 5.72 1.95 -13.02
N LEU A 327 5.34 3.16 -12.59
CA LEU A 327 6.03 3.88 -11.53
C LEU A 327 5.13 4.13 -10.32
N GLY A 328 5.77 4.21 -9.16
CA GLY A 328 5.16 4.51 -7.88
C GLY A 328 5.92 5.58 -7.08
N MET A 329 5.20 6.39 -6.31
CA MET A 329 5.77 7.42 -5.43
C MET A 329 5.03 7.44 -4.09
N ILE A 330 5.79 7.59 -3.00
CA ILE A 330 5.31 7.66 -1.63
C ILE A 330 5.88 8.93 -0.99
N LEU A 331 5.01 9.83 -0.53
CA LEU A 331 5.39 11.08 0.13
C LEU A 331 4.86 11.16 1.55
N LEU A 332 5.75 11.51 2.47
CA LEU A 332 5.48 11.68 3.89
C LEU A 332 5.54 13.16 4.27
N SER A 333 4.97 13.51 5.43
CA SER A 333 5.04 14.86 6.00
C SER A 333 4.50 15.96 5.07
N VAL A 334 3.55 15.65 4.19
CA VAL A 334 2.95 16.63 3.27
C VAL A 334 2.00 17.54 4.03
N VAL A 335 2.26 18.84 4.02
CA VAL A 335 1.42 19.81 4.75
C VAL A 335 0.05 19.94 4.06
N ASP A 336 -0.99 20.13 4.85
CA ASP A 336 -2.40 20.16 4.40
C ASP A 336 -2.70 21.08 3.21
N ASN A 337 -2.06 22.25 3.16
CA ASN A 337 -2.24 23.24 2.10
C ASN A 337 -1.42 22.91 0.83
N GLU A 338 -0.40 22.06 0.95
CA GLU A 338 0.50 21.64 -0.14
C GLU A 338 0.09 20.29 -0.75
N MET A 339 -0.76 19.51 -0.06
CA MET A 339 -1.25 18.19 -0.50
C MET A 339 -1.73 18.16 -1.96
N SER A 340 -2.50 19.16 -2.37
CA SER A 340 -3.05 19.24 -3.74
C SER A 340 -1.95 19.43 -4.79
N SER A 341 -0.96 20.29 -4.52
CA SER A 341 0.18 20.53 -5.43
C SER A 341 1.14 19.35 -5.44
N ALA A 342 1.44 18.75 -4.29
CA ALA A 342 2.27 17.56 -4.19
C ALA A 342 1.70 16.42 -5.04
N VAL A 343 0.40 16.11 -4.88
CA VAL A 343 -0.29 15.09 -5.68
C VAL A 343 -0.26 15.39 -7.18
N LYS A 344 -0.50 16.65 -7.57
CA LYS A 344 -0.41 17.05 -8.98
C LYS A 344 0.99 16.79 -9.55
N THR A 345 2.04 17.09 -8.78
CA THR A 345 3.43 16.84 -9.18
C THR A 345 3.71 15.34 -9.26
N MET A 346 3.32 14.54 -8.26
CA MET A 346 3.52 13.08 -8.29
C MET A 346 2.88 12.44 -9.54
N LEU A 347 1.66 12.87 -9.89
CA LEU A 347 0.93 12.34 -11.05
C LEU A 347 1.56 12.69 -12.40
N ALA A 348 2.49 13.65 -12.47
CA ALA A 348 3.26 13.90 -13.68
C ALA A 348 4.33 12.82 -13.92
N TYR A 349 4.69 12.04 -12.90
CA TYR A 349 5.77 11.06 -12.96
C TYR A 349 5.33 9.63 -12.62
N SER A 350 4.17 9.45 -12.00
CA SER A 350 3.74 8.15 -11.47
C SER A 350 2.23 8.00 -11.46
N ARG A 351 1.74 6.79 -11.78
CA ARG A 351 0.33 6.41 -11.62
C ARG A 351 0.01 5.91 -10.21
N TYR A 352 0.97 5.28 -9.54
CA TYR A 352 0.81 4.74 -8.18
C TYR A 352 1.30 5.77 -7.16
N ILE A 353 0.40 6.34 -6.38
CA ILE A 353 0.76 7.41 -5.44
C ILE A 353 0.24 7.14 -4.03
N PHE A 354 1.05 7.50 -3.04
CA PHE A 354 0.67 7.64 -1.64
C PHE A 354 1.18 8.97 -1.12
N ALA A 355 0.34 9.77 -0.49
CA ALA A 355 0.79 10.96 0.20
C ALA A 355 0.06 11.11 1.55
N THR A 356 0.81 11.46 2.59
CA THR A 356 0.27 11.61 3.95
C THR A 356 0.87 12.80 4.66
N SER A 357 0.10 13.42 5.56
CA SER A 357 0.61 14.46 6.45
C SER A 357 1.37 13.91 7.65
N PHE A 358 1.32 12.60 7.87
CA PHE A 358 2.10 11.93 8.91
C PHE A 358 3.58 11.85 8.53
N ASP A 359 4.44 11.93 9.55
CA ASP A 359 5.85 11.59 9.40
C ASP A 359 6.07 10.06 9.37
N GLU A 360 7.32 9.66 9.21
CA GLU A 360 7.75 8.26 9.12
C GLU A 360 7.29 7.40 10.31
N ALA A 361 7.16 7.98 11.51
CA ALA A 361 6.76 7.23 12.69
C ALA A 361 5.30 6.74 12.63
N GLN A 362 4.45 7.44 11.85
CA GLN A 362 3.01 7.19 11.80
C GLN A 362 2.49 6.87 10.39
N ALA A 363 3.24 7.18 9.34
CA ALA A 363 2.81 7.16 7.95
C ALA A 363 2.14 5.87 7.50
N TYR A 364 2.60 4.72 8.02
CA TYR A 364 2.14 3.40 7.60
C TYR A 364 1.32 2.68 8.66
N THR A 365 1.22 3.22 9.88
CA THR A 365 0.52 2.61 11.01
C THR A 365 -0.82 3.27 11.33
N SER A 366 -1.20 4.30 10.56
CA SER A 366 -2.49 4.97 10.68
C SER A 366 -2.80 5.80 9.43
N ILE A 367 -4.06 6.16 9.24
CA ILE A 367 -4.51 7.05 8.17
C ILE A 367 -4.97 8.37 8.80
N PRO A 368 -4.45 9.54 8.40
CA PRO A 368 -4.80 10.81 9.03
C PRO A 368 -6.24 11.26 8.71
N SER A 369 -6.80 12.16 9.52
CA SER A 369 -8.18 12.64 9.35
C SER A 369 -8.37 13.44 8.05
N ASN A 370 -7.32 14.09 7.57
CA ASN A 370 -7.27 14.84 6.31
C ASN A 370 -7.05 13.95 5.07
N TRP A 371 -6.94 12.62 5.21
CA TRP A 371 -6.66 11.68 4.10
C TRP A 371 -7.57 11.87 2.88
N GLY A 372 -8.83 12.24 3.09
CA GLY A 372 -9.76 12.53 2.00
C GLY A 372 -9.30 13.67 1.08
N LYS A 373 -8.45 14.61 1.54
CA LYS A 373 -7.85 15.65 0.71
C LYS A 373 -6.89 15.07 -0.32
N PHE A 374 -6.02 14.15 0.11
CA PHE A 374 -5.11 13.42 -0.77
C PHE A 374 -5.88 12.67 -1.87
N VAL A 375 -6.85 11.84 -1.48
CA VAL A 375 -7.64 11.05 -2.45
C VAL A 375 -8.45 11.94 -3.40
N SER A 376 -9.02 13.04 -2.89
CA SER A 376 -9.75 13.99 -3.73
C SER A 376 -8.84 14.73 -4.72
N ALA A 377 -7.60 15.06 -4.32
CA ALA A 377 -6.60 15.63 -5.22
C ALA A 377 -6.19 14.61 -6.30
N ALA A 378 -6.02 13.35 -5.93
CA ALA A 378 -5.70 12.28 -6.87
C ALA A 378 -6.81 12.09 -7.91
N TYR A 379 -8.08 12.09 -7.47
CA TYR A 379 -9.23 12.09 -8.39
C TYR A 379 -9.25 13.31 -9.32
N LYS A 380 -9.02 14.51 -8.75
CA LYS A 380 -9.06 15.77 -9.50
C LYS A 380 -8.04 15.81 -10.63
N TYR A 381 -6.80 15.39 -10.36
CA TYR A 381 -5.69 15.52 -11.32
C TYR A 381 -5.39 14.22 -12.10
N GLY A 382 -5.88 13.08 -11.63
CA GLY A 382 -5.67 11.75 -12.22
C GLY A 382 -6.53 11.41 -13.43
N GLY A 383 -7.04 12.41 -14.16
CA GLY A 383 -7.78 12.22 -15.42
C GLY A 383 -9.28 11.94 -15.30
N ALA A 384 -9.80 11.53 -14.14
CA ALA A 384 -11.25 11.35 -13.93
C ALA A 384 -12.00 12.65 -13.55
N GLY A 385 -11.27 13.71 -13.20
CA GLY A 385 -11.79 14.95 -12.61
C GLY A 385 -11.86 16.17 -13.53
N SER A 386 -11.91 16.02 -14.86
CA SER A 386 -12.27 17.17 -15.71
C SER A 386 -13.71 17.59 -15.40
N PRO A 387 -13.96 18.86 -14.99
CA PRO A 387 -15.32 19.34 -14.86
C PRO A 387 -15.98 19.25 -16.23
N THR A 388 -17.07 18.49 -16.32
CA THR A 388 -18.00 18.60 -17.44
C THR A 388 -18.28 20.08 -17.64
N LYS A 389 -17.89 20.59 -18.81
CA LYS A 389 -18.11 21.96 -19.24
C LYS A 389 -19.60 22.25 -19.01
N VAL A 390 -19.92 23.04 -17.99
CA VAL A 390 -21.27 23.58 -17.83
C VAL A 390 -21.54 24.37 -19.09
N THR A 391 -22.44 23.84 -19.93
CA THR A 391 -22.96 24.55 -21.08
C THR A 391 -23.59 25.83 -20.56
N SER A 392 -22.86 26.93 -20.68
CA SER A 392 -23.40 28.27 -20.57
C SER A 392 -24.47 28.38 -21.65
N THR A 393 -25.74 28.23 -21.25
CA THR A 393 -26.87 28.71 -22.02
C THR A 393 -26.70 30.23 -22.08
N ARG A 394 -26.13 30.71 -23.19
CA ARG A 394 -26.04 32.12 -23.50
C ARG A 394 -27.46 32.65 -23.60
N ALA A 395 -27.93 33.30 -22.54
CA ALA A 395 -29.12 34.12 -22.57
C ALA A 395 -28.90 35.22 -23.60
N SER A 396 -29.68 35.19 -24.68
CA SER A 396 -29.79 36.27 -25.64
C SER A 396 -30.46 37.45 -24.94
N SER A 397 -29.68 38.46 -24.54
CA SER A 397 -30.20 39.75 -24.09
C SER A 397 -30.67 40.54 -25.30
N THR A 398 -31.96 40.42 -25.60
CA THR A 398 -32.66 41.28 -26.54
C THR A 398 -32.76 42.69 -25.95
N LYS A 399 -32.25 43.67 -26.68
CA LYS A 399 -32.36 45.10 -26.36
C LYS A 399 -33.82 45.51 -26.19
N THR A 400 -34.08 46.23 -25.11
CA THR A 400 -35.33 46.91 -24.78
C THR A 400 -35.66 47.99 -25.81
N ALA A 401 -36.81 47.88 -26.47
CA ALA A 401 -37.47 48.97 -27.18
C ALA A 401 -38.95 49.02 -26.78
N THR A 402 -39.22 49.93 -25.85
CA THR A 402 -40.35 50.87 -25.76
C THR A 402 -41.75 50.47 -26.24
N LYS A 403 -42.70 50.52 -25.28
CA LYS A 403 -44.12 50.94 -25.33
C LYS A 403 -44.91 50.66 -26.63
N ASN A 404 -46.03 49.92 -26.51
CA ASN A 404 -47.37 50.52 -26.35
C ASN A 404 -48.50 49.48 -26.41
N ARG A 405 -49.44 49.61 -25.44
CA ARG A 405 -50.91 49.61 -25.61
C ARG A 405 -51.64 48.35 -26.14
N SER A 406 -52.64 47.96 -25.35
CA SER A 406 -54.04 47.70 -25.75
C SER A 406 -54.49 46.27 -26.13
N LYS A 407 -55.32 45.72 -25.22
CA LYS A 407 -56.65 45.09 -25.40
C LYS A 407 -56.83 43.77 -26.19
N GLY A 408 -57.69 42.92 -25.61
CA GLY A 408 -58.54 41.94 -26.31
C GLY A 408 -58.07 40.50 -26.12
N SER A 409 -58.62 39.73 -25.16
CA SER A 409 -59.85 38.93 -25.31
C SER A 409 -59.86 38.06 -26.57
N LYS A 410 -59.71 36.74 -26.39
CA LYS A 410 -60.75 35.74 -26.70
C LYS A 410 -60.28 34.31 -26.44
N THR A 411 -61.16 33.60 -25.74
CA THR A 411 -61.32 32.16 -25.59
C THR A 411 -61.38 31.42 -26.93
N LEU A 412 -60.84 30.19 -27.01
CA LEU A 412 -61.50 29.11 -27.75
C LEU A 412 -60.99 27.73 -27.31
N THR A 413 -61.97 26.90 -26.98
CA THR A 413 -61.98 25.51 -26.52
C THR A 413 -61.96 24.53 -27.68
N THR A 414 -61.38 23.33 -27.49
CA THR A 414 -61.79 22.05 -28.12
C THR A 414 -61.09 20.91 -27.37
N LYS A 415 -61.79 20.20 -26.45
CA LYS A 415 -62.43 18.85 -26.61
C LYS A 415 -61.45 17.72 -26.98
N ARG A 416 -61.15 16.82 -26.01
CA ARG A 416 -61.65 15.41 -25.84
C ARG A 416 -60.96 14.40 -26.81
N LYS A 417 -60.63 13.15 -26.47
CA LYS A 417 -60.82 12.27 -25.29
C LYS A 417 -59.92 11.03 -25.47
N PHE A 418 -59.55 10.40 -24.35
CA PHE A 418 -58.97 9.05 -24.21
C PHE A 418 -59.81 7.92 -24.86
N PRO A 419 -59.23 6.71 -24.97
CA PRO A 419 -59.84 5.59 -24.25
C PRO A 419 -58.86 4.69 -23.47
N THR A 420 -59.43 4.06 -22.44
CA THR A 420 -58.83 3.15 -21.46
C THR A 420 -59.39 1.73 -21.65
N THR A 421 -58.53 0.71 -21.47
CA THR A 421 -58.77 -0.64 -20.88
C THR A 421 -60.00 -1.49 -21.24
N ALA A 422 -59.79 -2.79 -21.56
CA ALA A 422 -59.83 -3.91 -20.59
C ALA A 422 -60.04 -5.32 -21.24
N ALA A 423 -59.51 -6.35 -20.56
CA ALA A 423 -60.06 -7.72 -20.39
C ALA A 423 -60.10 -8.70 -21.60
N HIS A 424 -60.04 -10.04 -21.52
CA HIS A 424 -59.70 -11.09 -20.54
C HIS A 424 -60.05 -12.44 -21.23
N LYS A 425 -59.25 -13.52 -21.14
CA LYS A 425 -59.65 -14.91 -20.68
C LYS A 425 -58.74 -16.06 -21.14
N LYS A 426 -58.79 -17.07 -20.26
CA LYS A 426 -58.15 -18.40 -20.14
C LYS A 426 -58.48 -19.43 -21.25
N GLY A 427 -57.66 -20.49 -21.33
CA GLY A 427 -58.04 -21.83 -21.77
C GLY A 427 -56.93 -22.87 -21.55
N SER A 428 -57.23 -23.95 -20.82
CA SER A 428 -56.37 -25.06 -20.36
C SER A 428 -56.49 -26.31 -21.25
N SER A 429 -55.47 -27.19 -21.29
CA SER A 429 -55.55 -28.65 -20.98
C SER A 429 -54.31 -29.46 -21.46
N SER A 430 -53.84 -30.37 -20.60
CA SER A 430 -52.91 -31.50 -20.85
C SER A 430 -53.69 -32.74 -21.35
N PRO A 431 -53.18 -34.01 -21.37
CA PRO A 431 -51.80 -34.56 -21.33
C PRO A 431 -51.52 -35.66 -22.39
N SER A 432 -50.26 -36.13 -22.48
CA SER A 432 -49.83 -37.53 -22.70
C SER A 432 -48.36 -37.65 -22.31
#